data_AF-A0A2D9Y284-F1
#
_entry.id   AF-A0A2D9Y284-F1
#
_cell.length_a   1.000
_cell.length_b   1.000
_cell.length_c   1.000
_cell.angle_alpha   90.00
_cell.angle_beta   90.00
_cell.angle_gamma   90.00
#
_symmetry.space_group_name_H-M   'P 1'
#
loop_
_entity.id
_entity.type
_entity.pdbx_description
1 polymer ?
#
loop_
_entity_poly.entity_id
_entity_poly.type
_entity_poly.pdbx_seq_one_letter_code
_entity_poly.pdbx_strand_id
1 'polypeptide(L)'
;TVNQVHKDIIKDAHHTAAKYDSDISEFDKTDLNEIYLDNFFAPYVEQSKVKIGCQYINEYHIKENDTILIIGKVEHLYLEMDNVKDDGWVALDKSETVAIVGLDGYALPQIIERLSYAKPDEKTTSILSKQENT
;
A
#
# COMPACT_ATOMS: atom_id res chain seq x y z
N THR A 1 3.05 6.26 -9.57
CA THR A 1 2.06 5.29 -9.02
C THR A 1 2.40 5.06 -7.56
N VAL A 2 1.49 4.50 -6.76
CA VAL A 2 1.76 4.08 -5.37
C VAL A 2 1.51 2.59 -5.28
N ASN A 3 2.52 1.82 -4.89
CA ASN A 3 2.49 0.36 -4.93
C ASN A 3 2.72 -0.15 -3.50
N GLN A 4 1.80 -0.97 -2.97
CA GLN A 4 2.02 -1.55 -1.65
C GLN A 4 3.11 -2.62 -1.70
N VAL A 5 3.99 -2.60 -0.70
CA VAL A 5 5.02 -3.60 -0.48
C VAL A 5 4.39 -4.78 0.27
N HIS A 6 4.59 -5.99 -0.23
CA HIS A 6 4.25 -7.23 0.47
C HIS A 6 5.51 -7.99 0.84
N LYS A 7 5.37 -9.02 1.68
CA LYS A 7 6.50 -9.71 2.32
C LYS A 7 7.59 -10.19 1.34
N ASP A 8 7.23 -10.58 0.12
CA ASP A 8 8.19 -11.19 -0.81
C ASP A 8 9.05 -10.15 -1.55
N ILE A 9 8.65 -8.88 -1.56
CA ILE A 9 9.36 -7.80 -2.25
C ILE A 9 10.02 -6.78 -1.30
N ILE A 10 10.07 -7.08 0.01
CA ILE A 10 10.65 -6.17 1.02
C ILE A 10 12.09 -5.79 0.70
N LYS A 11 12.92 -6.78 0.35
CA LYS A 11 14.37 -6.56 0.18
C LYS A 11 14.64 -5.60 -0.97
N ASP A 12 14.01 -5.86 -2.11
CA ASP A 12 14.12 -5.00 -3.29
C ASP A 12 13.51 -3.62 -3.03
N ALA A 13 12.31 -3.55 -2.45
CA ALA A 13 11.67 -2.29 -2.10
C ALA A 13 12.48 -1.46 -1.09
N HIS A 14 13.20 -2.10 -0.16
CA HIS A 14 14.12 -1.42 0.74
C HIS A 14 15.37 -0.94 0.00
N HIS A 15 15.87 -1.74 -0.95
CA HIS A 15 17.07 -1.41 -1.72
C HIS A 15 16.88 -0.17 -2.61
N THR A 16 15.65 0.12 -3.07
CA THR A 16 15.36 1.34 -3.85
C THR A 16 15.64 2.63 -3.07
N ALA A 17 15.83 2.58 -1.74
CA ALA A 17 16.23 3.74 -0.95
C ALA A 17 17.74 4.04 -1.02
N ALA A 18 18.53 3.19 -1.69
CA ALA A 18 19.94 3.45 -1.91
C ALA A 18 20.14 4.71 -2.76
N LYS A 19 21.22 5.44 -2.48
CA LYS A 19 21.53 6.70 -3.14
C LYS A 19 22.12 6.47 -4.52
N TYR A 20 21.28 6.26 -5.52
CA TYR A 20 21.67 6.24 -6.92
C TYR A 20 21.73 7.66 -7.51
N ASP A 21 22.45 7.80 -8.62
CA ASP A 21 22.45 9.02 -9.41
C ASP A 21 21.08 9.22 -10.10
N SER A 22 20.72 10.47 -10.39
CA SER A 22 19.36 10.83 -10.85
C SER A 22 18.94 10.22 -12.20
N ASP A 23 19.90 9.74 -12.99
CA ASP A 23 19.69 9.11 -14.29
C ASP A 23 19.59 7.57 -14.20
N ILE A 24 19.80 7.00 -13.01
CA ILE A 24 19.72 5.56 -12.78
C ILE A 24 18.33 5.22 -12.23
N SER A 25 17.59 4.38 -12.96
CA SER A 25 16.33 3.81 -12.47
C SER A 25 16.61 2.78 -11.38
N GLU A 26 15.90 2.85 -10.26
CA GLU A 26 15.98 1.85 -9.19
C GLU A 26 15.42 0.49 -9.62
N PHE A 27 14.56 0.44 -10.65
CA PHE A 27 14.14 -0.82 -11.28
C PHE A 27 15.34 -1.57 -11.90
N ASP A 28 16.33 -0.86 -12.46
CA ASP A 28 17.55 -1.48 -13.02
C ASP A 28 18.52 -2.03 -11.96
N LYS A 29 18.20 -1.83 -10.68
CA LYS A 29 19.03 -2.18 -9.52
C LYS A 29 18.36 -3.17 -8.58
N THR A 30 17.16 -3.62 -8.91
CA THR A 30 16.37 -4.53 -8.10
C THR A 30 15.73 -5.59 -8.98
N ASP A 31 15.13 -6.61 -8.36
CA ASP A 31 14.34 -7.60 -9.09
C ASP A 31 12.86 -7.16 -9.29
N LEU A 32 12.55 -5.87 -9.09
CA LEU A 32 11.23 -5.30 -9.37
C LEU A 32 11.07 -5.05 -10.87
N ASN A 33 9.88 -5.32 -11.41
CA ASN A 33 9.59 -5.08 -12.81
C ASN A 33 8.58 -3.94 -12.97
N GLU A 34 8.78 -3.14 -14.01
CA GLU A 34 7.78 -2.18 -14.48
C GLU A 34 6.61 -2.90 -15.16
N ILE A 35 5.39 -2.45 -14.90
CA ILE A 35 4.22 -2.77 -15.72
C ILE A 35 3.41 -1.50 -16.01
N TYR A 36 3.01 -1.32 -17.27
CA TYR A 36 2.17 -0.20 -17.70
C TYR A 36 0.74 -0.71 -17.90
N LEU A 37 -0.21 -0.11 -17.20
CA LEU A 37 -1.63 -0.52 -17.18
C LEU A 37 -2.52 0.64 -17.63
N ASP A 38 -3.56 0.33 -18.40
CA ASP A 38 -4.61 1.27 -18.83
C ASP A 38 -4.09 2.60 -19.41
N ASN A 39 -3.01 2.52 -20.19
CA ASN A 39 -2.33 3.68 -20.80
C ASN A 39 -1.92 4.75 -19.78
N PHE A 40 -1.69 4.37 -18.52
CA PHE A 40 -1.18 5.28 -17.50
C PHE A 40 0.30 5.58 -17.74
N PHE A 41 0.68 6.87 -17.68
CA PHE A 41 2.01 7.32 -18.06
C PHE A 41 3.14 6.73 -17.20
N ALA A 42 2.93 6.60 -15.89
CA ALA A 42 3.95 6.10 -14.98
C ALA A 42 3.80 4.58 -14.76
N PRO A 43 4.91 3.82 -14.66
CA PRO A 43 4.85 2.38 -14.41
C PRO A 43 4.32 2.06 -13.02
N TYR A 44 3.73 0.88 -12.88
CA TYR A 44 3.47 0.21 -11.61
C TYR A 44 4.57 -0.83 -11.34
N VAL A 45 4.66 -1.30 -10.10
CA VAL A 45 5.52 -2.44 -9.75
C VAL A 45 4.74 -3.72 -10.00
N GLU A 46 5.11 -4.51 -11.01
CA GLU A 46 4.40 -5.73 -11.44
C GLU A 46 4.03 -6.64 -10.26
N GLN A 47 5.00 -6.87 -9.38
CA GLN A 47 4.91 -7.77 -8.24
C GLN A 47 4.00 -7.24 -7.10
N SER A 48 3.61 -5.97 -7.10
CA SER A 48 2.77 -5.40 -6.04
C SER A 48 1.33 -5.92 -6.14
N LYS A 49 0.77 -6.40 -5.04
CA LYS A 49 -0.62 -6.91 -4.99
C LYS A 49 -1.69 -5.81 -4.89
N VAL A 50 -1.28 -4.59 -4.52
CA VAL A 50 -2.16 -3.40 -4.48
C VAL A 50 -1.46 -2.22 -5.11
N LYS A 51 -2.01 -1.74 -6.22
CA LYS A 51 -1.42 -0.69 -7.07
C LYS A 51 -2.41 0.47 -7.19
N ILE A 52 -1.93 1.70 -7.03
CA ILE A 52 -2.74 2.91 -7.11
C ILE A 52 -2.15 3.84 -8.16
N GLY A 53 -2.95 4.17 -9.17
CA GLY A 53 -2.66 5.22 -10.15
C GLY A 53 -3.06 6.55 -9.55
N CYS A 54 -2.11 7.48 -9.42
CA CYS A 54 -2.36 8.80 -8.82
C CYS A 54 -1.99 9.91 -9.80
N GLN A 55 -2.95 10.80 -10.07
CA GLN A 55 -2.71 12.06 -10.76
C GLN A 55 -2.25 13.11 -9.74
N TYR A 56 -1.17 13.84 -10.04
CA TYR A 56 -0.72 14.98 -9.22
C TYR A 56 -1.78 16.09 -9.22
N ILE A 57 -2.09 16.62 -8.03
CA ILE A 57 -3.03 17.74 -7.86
C ILE A 57 -2.31 18.99 -7.36
N ASN A 58 -1.58 18.89 -6.25
CA ASN A 58 -0.72 19.96 -5.73
C ASN A 58 0.24 19.43 -4.67
N GLU A 59 1.04 20.32 -4.08
CA GLU A 59 1.94 20.01 -2.98
C GLU A 59 2.04 21.18 -1.98
N TYR A 60 2.45 20.87 -0.75
CA TYR A 60 2.69 21.84 0.31
C TYR A 60 4.09 21.65 0.90
N HIS A 61 4.88 22.72 0.94
CA HIS A 61 6.16 22.72 1.65
C HIS A 61 5.93 22.90 3.16
N ILE A 62 6.43 21.94 3.94
CA ILE A 62 6.49 22.00 5.40
C ILE A 62 7.82 22.62 5.78
N LYS A 63 7.80 23.92 6.10
CA LYS A 63 9.00 24.73 6.32
C LYS A 63 9.80 24.30 7.54
N GLU A 64 9.14 23.74 8.54
CA GLU A 64 9.71 23.36 9.83
C GLU A 64 10.73 22.22 9.72
N ASN A 65 10.59 21.36 8.71
CA ASN A 65 11.44 20.17 8.53
C ASN A 65 11.87 19.93 7.07
N ASP A 66 11.63 20.89 6.19
CA ASP A 66 12.00 20.88 4.78
C ASP A 66 11.45 19.67 3.99
N THR A 67 10.20 19.29 4.26
CA THR A 67 9.50 18.20 3.55
C THR A 67 8.38 18.72 2.65
N ILE A 68 7.99 17.92 1.68
CA ILE A 68 6.89 18.22 0.77
C ILE A 68 5.76 17.21 1.00
N LEU A 69 4.56 17.72 1.31
CA LEU A 69 3.33 16.93 1.32
C LEU A 69 2.70 16.98 -0.07
N ILE A 70 2.73 15.86 -0.79
CA ILE A 70 2.14 15.72 -2.13
C ILE A 70 0.67 15.30 -2.01
N ILE A 71 -0.22 15.97 -2.75
CA ILE A 71 -1.63 15.58 -2.90
C ILE A 71 -1.83 14.97 -4.28
N GLY A 72 -2.29 13.72 -4.30
CA GLY A 72 -2.67 12.99 -5.50
C GLY A 72 -4.14 12.63 -5.50
N LYS A 73 -4.77 12.65 -6.68
CA LYS A 73 -6.10 12.09 -6.93
C LYS A 73 -5.93 10.66 -7.41
N VAL A 74 -6.61 9.72 -6.74
CA VAL A 74 -6.67 8.32 -7.19
C VAL A 74 -7.47 8.23 -8.48
N GLU A 75 -6.87 7.66 -9.51
CA GLU A 75 -7.51 7.39 -10.80
C GLU A 75 -7.74 5.90 -11.00
N HIS A 76 -6.72 5.08 -10.74
CA HIS A 76 -6.80 3.63 -10.86
C HIS A 76 -6.52 2.94 -9.52
N LEU A 77 -7.16 1.80 -9.32
CA LEU A 77 -6.94 0.92 -8.17
C LEU A 77 -6.95 -0.53 -8.66
N TYR A 78 -5.82 -1.22 -8.53
CA TYR A 78 -5.69 -2.63 -8.87
C TYR A 78 -5.40 -3.44 -7.61
N LEU A 79 -6.22 -4.45 -7.37
CA LEU A 79 -6.04 -5.47 -6.34
C LEU A 79 -6.87 -6.71 -6.68
N GLU A 80 -6.55 -7.82 -6.02
CA GLU A 80 -7.34 -9.05 -6.10
C GLU A 80 -8.73 -8.84 -5.48
N MET A 81 -9.79 -9.05 -6.27
CA MET A 81 -11.16 -8.87 -5.81
C MET A 81 -11.55 -9.83 -4.70
N ASP A 82 -10.90 -11.00 -4.60
CA ASP A 82 -11.07 -11.96 -3.49
C ASP A 82 -10.68 -11.38 -2.11
N ASN A 83 -9.91 -10.30 -2.11
CA ASN A 83 -9.55 -9.56 -0.90
C ASN A 83 -10.57 -8.47 -0.55
N VAL A 84 -11.55 -8.18 -1.40
CA VAL A 84 -12.60 -7.19 -1.15
C VAL A 84 -13.84 -7.89 -0.62
N LYS A 85 -14.31 -7.48 0.55
CA LYS A 85 -15.57 -7.95 1.12
C LYS A 85 -16.76 -7.17 0.57
N ASP A 86 -17.95 -7.73 0.74
CA ASP A 86 -19.22 -7.14 0.25
C ASP A 86 -19.50 -5.74 0.82
N ASP A 87 -18.93 -5.42 1.99
CA ASP A 87 -19.00 -4.10 2.63
C ASP A 87 -17.95 -3.10 2.09
N GLY A 88 -17.18 -3.49 1.08
CA GLY A 88 -16.07 -2.73 0.51
C GLY A 88 -14.76 -2.81 1.31
N TRP A 89 -14.71 -3.58 2.40
CA TRP A 89 -13.47 -3.73 3.18
C TRP A 89 -12.43 -4.54 2.42
N VAL A 90 -11.24 -3.97 2.27
CA VAL A 90 -10.09 -4.65 1.67
C VAL A 90 -9.26 -5.34 2.75
N ALA A 91 -9.22 -6.67 2.70
CA ALA A 91 -8.43 -7.54 3.57
C ALA A 91 -6.94 -7.52 3.18
N LEU A 92 -6.25 -6.41 3.45
CA LEU A 92 -4.84 -6.23 3.10
C LEU A 92 -3.89 -7.24 3.77
N ASP A 93 -4.28 -7.76 4.94
CA ASP A 93 -3.55 -8.84 5.63
C ASP A 93 -3.47 -10.11 4.78
N LYS A 94 -4.51 -10.41 3.99
CA LYS A 94 -4.49 -11.54 3.02
C LYS A 94 -3.58 -11.29 1.82
N SER A 95 -3.30 -10.03 1.50
CA SER A 95 -2.30 -9.67 0.49
C SER A 95 -0.88 -9.78 1.03
N GLU A 96 -0.70 -10.09 2.32
CA GLU A 96 0.61 -10.11 2.98
C GLU A 96 1.36 -8.78 2.84
N THR A 97 0.60 -7.69 2.74
CA THR A 97 1.11 -6.32 2.78
C THR A 97 1.85 -6.11 4.10
N VAL A 98 2.99 -5.44 4.06
CA VAL A 98 3.77 -5.13 5.27
C VAL A 98 3.57 -3.70 5.74
N ALA A 99 3.68 -3.50 7.05
CA ALA A 99 3.86 -2.19 7.67
C ALA A 99 5.33 -1.95 7.97
N ILE A 100 5.75 -0.68 8.02
CA ILE A 100 7.09 -0.29 8.47
C ILE A 100 7.02 0.10 9.95
N VAL A 101 8.01 -0.34 10.73
CA VAL A 101 8.23 -0.01 12.13
C VAL A 101 9.62 0.61 12.26
N GLY A 102 9.68 1.89 12.66
CA GLY A 102 10.95 2.62 12.70
C GLY A 102 11.45 2.95 11.29
N LEU A 103 12.75 2.76 11.06
CA LEU A 103 13.40 3.07 9.78
C LEU A 103 13.61 1.82 8.89
N ASP A 104 13.72 0.65 9.50
CA ASP A 104 14.19 -0.58 8.85
C ASP A 104 13.42 -1.84 9.27
N GLY A 105 12.49 -1.74 10.22
CA GLY A 105 11.62 -2.83 10.62
C GLY A 105 10.45 -3.00 9.66
N TYR A 106 10.19 -4.23 9.23
CA TYR A 106 8.99 -4.59 8.47
C TYR A 106 8.16 -5.60 9.27
N ALA A 107 6.88 -5.32 9.42
CA ALA A 107 5.94 -6.15 10.18
C ALA A 107 4.81 -6.64 9.28
N LEU A 108 4.48 -7.92 9.39
CA LEU A 108 3.27 -8.47 8.78
C LEU A 108 2.09 -8.23 9.73
N PRO A 109 1.16 -7.32 9.42
CA PRO A 109 0.02 -7.04 10.28
C PRO A 109 -0.94 -8.24 10.30
N GLN A 110 -1.47 -8.54 11.48
CA GLN A 110 -2.54 -9.52 11.66
C GLN A 110 -3.79 -8.79 12.16
N ILE A 111 -4.92 -9.01 11.50
CA ILE A 111 -6.21 -8.49 11.97
C ILE A 111 -6.65 -9.29 13.19
N ILE A 112 -6.78 -8.59 14.33
CA ILE A 112 -7.21 -9.19 15.60
C ILE A 112 -8.72 -9.05 15.78
N GLU A 113 -9.29 -7.93 15.34
CA GLU A 113 -10.71 -7.62 15.50
C GLU A 113 -11.18 -6.59 14.46
N ARG A 114 -12.46 -6.62 14.11
CA ARG A 114 -13.16 -5.54 13.39
C ARG A 114 -14.41 -5.22 14.20
N LEU A 115 -14.55 -3.97 14.64
CA LEU A 115 -15.64 -3.56 15.53
C LEU A 115 -16.72 -2.80 14.75
N SER A 116 -17.97 -2.96 15.17
CA SER A 116 -19.08 -2.13 14.69
C SER A 116 -18.87 -0.67 15.05
N TYR A 117 -19.53 0.23 14.30
CA TYR A 117 -19.50 1.66 14.59
C TYR A 117 -19.98 1.91 16.03
N ALA A 118 -19.13 2.57 16.82
CA ALA A 118 -19.42 2.85 18.22
C ALA A 118 -20.52 3.91 18.34
N LYS A 119 -21.54 3.61 19.16
CA LYS A 119 -22.63 4.54 19.49
C LYS A 119 -22.72 4.73 21.00
N PRO A 120 -23.10 5.92 21.47
CA PRO A 120 -23.39 6.14 22.90
C PRO A 120 -24.41 5.12 23.40
N ASP A 121 -24.18 4.60 24.60
CA ASP A 121 -25.09 3.68 25.31
C ASP A 121 -25.37 2.33 24.62
N GLU A 122 -24.64 1.99 23.54
CA GLU A 122 -24.71 0.68 22.87
C GLU A 122 -23.43 -0.14 23.12
N LYS A 123 -23.57 -1.45 23.30
CA LYS A 123 -22.41 -2.35 23.43
C LYS A 123 -21.74 -2.54 22.06
N THR A 124 -20.44 -2.25 21.99
CA THR A 124 -19.64 -2.55 20.79
C THR A 124 -19.63 -4.05 20.49
N THR A 125 -19.83 -4.39 19.22
CA THR A 125 -19.85 -5.77 18.73
C THR A 125 -18.73 -6.01 17.72
N SER A 126 -18.24 -7.24 17.67
CA SER A 126 -17.38 -7.69 16.57
C SER A 126 -18.22 -7.83 15.30
N ILE A 127 -17.66 -7.34 14.20
CA ILE A 127 -18.10 -7.57 12.82
C ILE A 127 -17.02 -8.33 12.02
N LEU A 128 -15.96 -8.81 12.67
CA LEU A 128 -15.01 -9.70 12.03
C LEU A 128 -15.69 -11.05 11.84
N SER A 129 -15.97 -11.42 10.59
CA SER A 129 -16.46 -12.75 10.25
C SER A 129 -15.48 -13.79 10.78
N LYS A 130 -15.94 -14.72 11.64
CA LYS A 130 -15.14 -15.90 11.98
C LYS A 130 -14.88 -16.66 10.68
N GLN A 131 -13.61 -16.91 10.35
CA GLN A 131 -13.29 -17.85 9.29
C GLN A 131 -13.88 -19.20 9.70
N GLU A 132 -14.84 -19.72 8.94
CA GLU A 132 -15.22 -21.12 9.05
C GLU A 132 -13.98 -21.92 8.65
N ASN A 133 -13.37 -22.61 9.61
CA ASN A 133 -12.32 -23.57 9.33
C ASN A 133 -12.92 -24.70 8.49
N THR A 134 -12.70 -24.68 7.18
CA THR A 134 -12.75 -25.88 6.32
C THR A 134 -11.37 -26.47 6.17
#